data_AF-A0A2V9VEB6-F1
#
_entry.id   AF-A0A2V9VEB6-F1
#
_cell.length_a   1.000
_cell.length_b   1.000
_cell.length_c   1.000
_cell.angle_alpha   90.00
_cell.angle_beta   90.00
_cell.angle_gamma   90.00
#
_symmetry.space_group_name_H-M   'P 1'
#
loop_
_entity.id
_entity.type
_entity.pdbx_description
1 polymer ?
#
loop_
_entity_poly.entity_id
_entity_poly.type
_entity_poly.pdbx_seq_one_letter_code
_entity_poly.pdbx_strand_id
1 'polypeptide(L)'
;MPKQKGQRSSSLLTENLTGTALQTAQHNVDLSWNPDASTVQGYYVYRGNQTGGPYSRVSTLLSATSYIDASVTAGQTYYYVVTALGSGSLESGYSNETMAVVS
;
A
#
# COMPACT_ATOMS: atom_id res chain seq x y z
N MET A 1 53.99 36.25 -11.66
CA MET A 1 52.52 36.02 -11.71
C MET A 1 51.99 36.77 -12.93
N PRO A 2 51.20 36.14 -13.82
CA PRO A 2 49.84 35.75 -13.47
C PRO A 2 49.45 34.31 -13.85
N LYS A 3 48.56 33.72 -13.03
CA LYS A 3 47.82 32.50 -13.35
C LYS A 3 46.69 32.89 -14.31
N GLN A 4 46.60 32.26 -15.48
CA GLN A 4 45.38 32.37 -16.29
C GLN A 4 44.25 31.66 -15.56
N LYS A 5 43.21 32.41 -15.21
CA LYS A 5 41.96 31.93 -14.63
C LYS A 5 40.97 31.77 -15.78
N GLY A 6 40.82 30.55 -16.29
CA GLY A 6 39.99 30.24 -17.46
C GLY A 6 39.00 29.12 -17.17
N GLN A 7 37.80 29.52 -16.74
CA GLN A 7 36.49 28.86 -16.83
C GLN A 7 36.41 27.32 -16.74
N ARG A 8 35.87 26.83 -15.60
CA ARG A 8 35.10 25.59 -15.63
C ARG A 8 33.76 25.88 -16.31
N SER A 9 33.64 25.56 -17.59
CA SER A 9 32.33 25.39 -18.20
C SER A 9 31.73 24.09 -17.68
N SER A 10 30.93 24.17 -16.62
CA SER A 10 30.02 23.09 -16.27
C SER A 10 28.73 23.31 -17.05
N SER A 11 28.62 22.68 -18.22
CA SER A 11 27.31 22.52 -18.88
C SER A 11 26.50 21.58 -18.01
N LEU A 12 25.55 22.12 -17.23
CA LEU A 12 24.54 21.29 -16.61
C LEU A 12 23.64 20.80 -17.74
N LEU A 13 23.79 19.53 -18.13
CA LEU A 13 22.82 18.88 -18.99
C LEU A 13 21.49 18.84 -18.23
N THR A 14 20.53 19.63 -18.71
CA THR A 14 19.16 19.57 -18.22
C THR A 14 18.45 18.50 -19.03
N GLU A 15 18.07 17.40 -18.37
CA GLU A 15 17.32 16.33 -18.99
C GLU A 15 15.83 16.69 -18.99
N ASN A 16 15.22 16.72 -20.18
CA ASN A 16 13.79 16.99 -20.30
C ASN A 16 13.01 15.70 -20.04
N LEU A 17 12.39 15.59 -18.88
CA LEU A 17 11.46 14.51 -18.56
C LEU A 17 10.05 14.90 -19.03
N THR A 18 9.44 14.10 -19.90
CA THR A 18 8.02 14.22 -20.25
C THR A 18 7.30 12.94 -19.86
N GLY A 19 6.03 13.05 -19.47
CA GLY A 19 5.19 11.91 -19.11
C GLY A 19 3.72 12.25 -19.35
N THR A 20 2.99 11.33 -19.95
CA THR A 20 1.54 11.39 -20.11
C THR A 20 0.90 10.34 -19.21
N ALA A 21 -0.05 10.75 -18.37
CA ALA A 21 -0.87 9.82 -17.61
C ALA A 21 -2.14 9.52 -18.41
N LEU A 22 -2.42 8.24 -18.68
CA LEU A 22 -3.77 7.79 -19.04
C LEU A 22 -4.52 7.57 -17.73
N GLN A 23 -5.66 8.24 -17.55
CA GLN A 23 -6.55 7.96 -16.41
C GLN A 23 -7.16 6.59 -16.64
N THR A 24 -6.60 5.56 -16.02
CA THR A 24 -7.25 4.25 -15.95
C THR A 24 -8.51 4.39 -15.09
N ALA A 25 -9.57 3.63 -15.41
CA ALA A 25 -10.69 3.48 -14.48
C ALA A 25 -10.12 3.10 -13.10
N GLN A 26 -10.56 3.79 -12.04
CA GLN A 26 -10.12 3.46 -10.70
C GLN A 26 -10.88 2.21 -10.26
N HIS A 27 -10.13 1.19 -9.82
CA HIS A 27 -10.69 -0.03 -9.24
C HIS A 27 -10.39 -0.05 -7.74
N ASN A 28 -11.30 -0.64 -6.98
CA ASN A 28 -11.19 -0.75 -5.54
C ASN A 28 -11.78 -2.06 -5.02
N VAL A 29 -11.25 -2.52 -3.90
CA VAL A 29 -11.87 -3.57 -3.08
C VAL A 29 -12.29 -2.94 -1.76
N ASP A 30 -13.59 -2.98 -1.48
CA ASP A 30 -14.16 -2.53 -0.21
C ASP A 30 -14.20 -3.70 0.77
N LEU A 31 -13.49 -3.55 1.89
CA LEU A 31 -13.39 -4.54 2.96
C LEU A 31 -14.09 -4.03 4.21
N SER A 32 -14.80 -4.93 4.88
CA SER A 32 -15.38 -4.69 6.21
C SER A 32 -15.28 -5.95 7.04
N TRP A 33 -15.05 -5.81 8.34
CA TRP A 33 -14.97 -6.94 9.28
C TRP A 33 -15.66 -6.61 10.60
N ASN A 34 -15.96 -7.65 11.36
CA ASN A 34 -16.43 -7.53 12.73
C ASN A 34 -15.24 -7.67 13.69
N PRO A 35 -15.12 -6.77 14.69
CA PRO A 35 -14.02 -6.83 15.63
C PRO A 35 -14.28 -7.89 16.71
N ASP A 36 -13.33 -8.80 16.93
CA ASP A 36 -13.44 -9.86 17.95
C ASP A 36 -12.96 -9.42 19.35
N ALA A 37 -12.19 -8.33 19.44
CA ALA A 37 -11.60 -7.84 20.68
C ALA A 37 -12.19 -6.48 21.09
N SER A 38 -12.54 -6.35 22.37
CA SER A 38 -13.18 -5.14 22.90
C SER A 38 -12.23 -3.96 23.04
N THR A 39 -10.91 -4.19 23.07
CA THR A 39 -9.92 -3.10 23.25
C THR A 39 -8.71 -3.34 22.37
N VAL A 40 -8.65 -2.63 21.25
CA VAL A 40 -7.50 -2.59 20.33
C VAL A 40 -7.14 -1.14 20.03
N GLN A 41 -5.87 -0.90 19.68
CA GLN A 41 -5.41 0.38 19.15
C GLN A 41 -5.87 0.58 17.69
N GLY A 42 -6.07 -0.52 16.96
CA GLY A 42 -6.56 -0.50 15.59
C GLY A 42 -6.30 -1.81 14.87
N TYR A 43 -6.39 -1.76 13.54
CA TYR A 43 -6.26 -2.91 12.64
C TYR A 43 -5.26 -2.63 11.52
N TYR A 44 -4.58 -3.68 11.07
CA TYR A 44 -3.84 -3.66 9.81
C TYR A 44 -4.49 -4.61 8.82
N VAL A 45 -4.57 -4.19 7.56
CA VAL A 45 -5.03 -5.01 6.45
C VAL A 45 -3.81 -5.50 5.67
N TYR A 46 -3.80 -6.78 5.40
CA TYR A 46 -2.79 -7.45 4.59
C TYR A 46 -3.44 -8.04 3.34
N ARG A 47 -2.67 -8.06 2.25
CA ARG A 47 -3.08 -8.58 0.94
C ARG A 47 -2.04 -9.53 0.38
N GLY A 48 -2.51 -10.61 -0.23
CA GLY A 48 -1.70 -11.57 -1.00
C GLY A 48 -2.33 -11.85 -2.36
N ASN A 49 -1.55 -12.52 -3.22
CA ASN A 49 -1.95 -12.87 -4.59
C ASN A 49 -2.29 -14.36 -4.76
N GLN A 50 -2.28 -15.12 -3.67
CA GLN A 50 -2.61 -16.54 -3.61
C GLN A 50 -3.19 -16.88 -2.23
N THR A 51 -4.00 -17.94 -2.17
CA THR A 51 -4.58 -18.40 -0.90
C THR A 51 -3.48 -18.80 0.08
N GLY A 52 -3.63 -18.41 1.34
CA GLY A 52 -2.64 -18.67 2.39
C GLY A 52 -1.40 -17.77 2.36
N GLY A 53 -1.34 -16.79 1.46
CA GLY A 53 -0.25 -15.82 1.38
C GLY A 53 0.97 -16.31 0.58
N PRO A 54 2.09 -15.57 0.59
CA PRO A 54 2.44 -14.54 1.56
C PRO A 54 1.56 -13.29 1.46
N TYR A 55 1.31 -12.65 2.61
CA TYR A 55 0.57 -11.39 2.66
C TYR A 55 1.52 -10.22 2.97
N SER A 56 1.25 -9.08 2.35
CA SER A 56 1.92 -7.81 2.61
C SER A 56 0.93 -6.80 3.16
N ARG A 57 1.35 -5.99 4.15
CA ARG A 57 0.50 -4.94 4.70
C ARG A 57 0.22 -3.88 3.64
N VAL A 58 -1.05 -3.57 3.43
CA VAL A 58 -1.51 -2.56 2.47
C VAL A 58 -2.09 -1.32 3.13
N SER A 59 -2.44 -1.37 4.42
CA SER A 59 -2.98 -0.24 5.15
C SER A 59 -1.97 0.40 6.13
N THR A 60 -2.26 1.64 6.53
CA THR A 60 -1.80 2.19 7.81
C THR A 60 -2.58 1.57 8.96
N LEU A 61 -2.29 1.98 10.21
CA LEU A 61 -3.11 1.56 11.35
C LEU A 61 -4.50 2.20 11.25
N LEU A 62 -5.53 1.36 11.21
CA LEU A 62 -6.92 1.78 11.05
C LEU A 62 -7.65 1.74 12.39
N SER A 63 -8.38 2.80 12.73
CA SER A 63 -9.33 2.78 13.86
C SER A 63 -10.71 2.24 13.45
N ALA A 64 -11.05 2.31 12.16
CA ALA A 64 -12.29 1.79 11.60
C ALA A 64 -12.19 0.28 11.29
N THR A 65 -13.34 -0.38 11.21
CA THR A 65 -13.47 -1.80 10.82
C THR A 65 -13.80 -1.95 9.33
N SER A 66 -13.27 -1.04 8.52
CA SER A 66 -13.43 -1.01 7.07
C SER A 66 -12.19 -0.42 6.39
N TYR A 67 -11.91 -0.87 5.18
CA TYR A 67 -10.78 -0.40 4.37
C TYR A 67 -11.09 -0.46 2.88
N ILE A 68 -10.63 0.52 2.11
CA ILE A 68 -10.73 0.52 0.65
C ILE A 68 -9.32 0.33 0.09
N ASP A 69 -9.08 -0.81 -0.57
CA ASP A 69 -7.85 -1.00 -1.32
C ASP A 69 -8.02 -0.46 -2.74
N ALA A 70 -7.55 0.78 -2.96
CA ALA A 70 -7.56 1.44 -4.27
C ALA A 70 -6.30 1.15 -5.11
N SER A 71 -5.40 0.28 -4.63
CA SER A 71 -4.15 -0.09 -5.32
C SER A 71 -4.27 -1.38 -6.14
N VAL A 72 -5.51 -1.80 -6.39
CA VAL A 72 -5.83 -3.06 -7.07
C VAL A 72 -5.92 -2.87 -8.58
N THR A 73 -5.64 -3.95 -9.30
CA THR A 73 -5.74 -3.99 -10.77
C THR A 73 -6.93 -4.83 -11.21
N ALA A 74 -7.65 -4.38 -12.24
CA ALA A 74 -8.73 -5.14 -12.86
C ALA A 74 -8.28 -6.51 -13.37
N GLY A 75 -9.18 -7.49 -13.31
CA GLY A 75 -8.92 -8.88 -13.68
C GLY A 75 -8.09 -9.68 -12.68
N GLN A 76 -7.64 -9.07 -11.59
CA GLN A 76 -6.85 -9.75 -10.57
C GLN A 76 -7.73 -10.26 -9.41
N THR A 77 -7.31 -11.40 -8.86
CA THR A 77 -7.82 -11.92 -7.59
C THR A 77 -6.84 -11.59 -6.48
N TYR A 78 -7.35 -11.08 -5.37
CA TYR A 78 -6.59 -10.78 -4.17
C TYR A 78 -7.18 -11.49 -2.95
N TYR A 79 -6.32 -11.78 -1.99
CA TYR A 79 -6.68 -12.44 -0.75
C TYR A 79 -6.32 -11.53 0.42
N TYR A 80 -7.26 -11.29 1.32
CA TYR A 80 -7.11 -10.34 2.41
C TYR A 80 -7.28 -11.01 3.76
N VAL A 81 -6.46 -10.57 4.70
CA VAL A 81 -6.55 -10.89 6.12
C VAL A 81 -6.35 -9.62 6.93
N VAL A 82 -6.88 -9.62 8.15
CA VAL A 82 -6.78 -8.50 9.09
C VAL A 82 -6.07 -8.98 10.35
N THR A 83 -5.25 -8.12 10.94
CA THR A 83 -4.74 -8.28 12.31
C THR A 83 -5.27 -7.15 13.18
N ALA A 84 -5.35 -7.41 14.49
CA ALA A 84 -5.63 -6.41 15.50
C ALA A 84 -4.32 -6.02 16.21
N LEU A 85 -4.13 -4.72 16.45
CA LEU A 85 -3.03 -4.21 17.27
C LEU A 85 -3.53 -3.93 18.68
N GLY A 86 -3.13 -4.74 19.64
CA GLY A 86 -3.44 -4.57 21.07
C GLY A 86 -2.48 -3.62 21.79
N SER A 87 -2.60 -3.52 23.12
CA SER A 87 -1.69 -2.74 23.97
C SER A 87 -0.23 -3.20 23.85
N GLY A 88 0.72 -2.29 24.03
CA GLY A 88 2.16 -2.62 23.97
C GLY A 88 2.64 -3.00 22.57
N SER A 89 1.91 -2.61 21.53
CA SER A 89 2.22 -2.90 20.12
C SER A 89 2.22 -4.40 19.79
N LEU A 90 1.44 -5.19 20.52
CA LEU A 90 1.25 -6.61 20.24
C LEU A 90 0.24 -6.79 19.12
N GLU A 91 0.70 -7.32 17.99
CA GLU A 91 -0.14 -7.63 16.84
C GLU A 91 -0.64 -9.07 16.93
N SER A 92 -1.93 -9.28 16.64
CA SER A 92 -2.55 -10.61 16.63
C SER A 92 -2.06 -11.45 15.44
N GLY A 93 -2.45 -12.74 15.44
CA GLY A 93 -2.45 -13.53 14.22
C GLY A 93 -3.46 -12.98 13.19
N TYR A 94 -3.36 -13.48 11.97
CA TYR A 94 -4.32 -13.19 10.89
C TYR A 94 -5.73 -13.69 11.24
N SER A 95 -6.74 -12.93 10.81
CA SER A 95 -8.12 -13.37 10.71
C SER A 95 -8.27 -14.55 9.75
N ASN A 96 -9.51 -15.01 9.52
CA ASN A 96 -9.80 -15.78 8.33
C ASN A 96 -9.47 -14.96 7.06
N GLU A 97 -9.09 -15.67 6.00
CA GLU A 97 -8.88 -15.09 4.68
C GLU A 97 -10.23 -14.81 4.00
N THR A 98 -10.29 -13.72 3.25
CA THR A 98 -11.35 -13.47 2.27
C THR A 98 -10.76 -13.25 0.88
N MET A 99 -11.47 -13.68 -0.16
CA MET A 99 -11.09 -13.54 -1.56
C MET A 99 -11.90 -12.41 -2.20
N ALA A 100 -11.25 -11.55 -2.97
CA ALA A 100 -11.90 -10.54 -3.78
C ALA A 100 -11.40 -10.61 -5.23
N VAL A 101 -12.32 -10.59 -6.18
CA VAL A 101 -12.03 -10.51 -7.62
C VAL A 101 -12.35 -9.10 -8.08
N VAL A 102 -11.42 -8.46 -8.76
CA VAL A 102 -11.57 -7.09 -9.27
C VAL A 102 -12.02 -7.16 -10.72
N SER A 103 -13.20 -6.63 -11.02
CA SER A 103 -13.75 -6.51 -12.39
C SER A 103 -13.42 -5.17 -13.03
#